data_AF-A0A9X1UK51-F1
#
_entry.id   AF-A0A9X1UK51-F1
#
_cell.length_a   1.000
_cell.length_b   1.000
_cell.length_c   1.000
_cell.angle_alpha   90.00
_cell.angle_beta   90.00
_cell.angle_gamma   90.00
#
_symmetry.space_group_name_H-M   'P 1'
#
loop_
_entity.id
_entity.type
_entity.pdbx_description
1 polymer ?
#
loop_
_entity_poly.entity_id
_entity_poly.type
_entity_poly.pdbx_seq_one_letter_code
_entity_poly.pdbx_strand_id
1 'polypeptide(L)'
;MSIRYTPPTPEDLRNLKIELGYTGEQMASLFGLAGNNQWRKYTGGQEPRAMSLPMLFLAGALLNRTATVDQVFDWCRSVGAVVDPDTDGEQQP
;
A
#
# COMPACT_ATOMS: atom_id res chain seq x y z
N MET A 1 8.01 0.01 18.67
CA MET A 1 7.83 0.64 17.36
C MET A 1 6.33 0.86 17.15
N SER A 2 5.88 2.09 17.37
CA SER A 2 4.56 2.51 16.89
C SER A 2 4.72 2.92 15.42
N ILE A 3 3.69 2.76 14.60
CA ILE A 3 3.69 3.30 13.23
C ILE A 3 2.41 4.10 13.08
N ARG A 4 2.55 5.40 12.87
CA ARG A 4 1.41 6.23 12.48
C ARG A 4 1.10 5.92 11.02
N TYR A 5 -0.14 5.50 10.79
CA TYR A 5 -0.59 5.06 9.49
C TYR A 5 -1.91 5.71 9.07
N THR A 6 -1.99 6.17 7.83
CA THR A 6 -3.24 6.50 7.14
C THR A 6 -3.23 5.81 5.79
N PRO A 7 -4.27 5.05 5.43
CA PRO A 7 -4.30 4.28 4.19
C PRO A 7 -4.42 5.17 2.95
N PRO A 8 -3.95 4.70 1.78
CA PRO A 8 -4.28 5.33 0.50
C PRO A 8 -5.79 5.42 0.30
N THR A 9 -6.22 6.46 -0.42
CA THR A 9 -7.63 6.60 -0.79
C THR A 9 -7.98 5.60 -1.90
N PRO A 10 -9.29 5.31 -2.09
CA PRO A 10 -9.74 4.50 -3.23
C PRO A 10 -9.36 5.09 -4.59
N GLU A 11 -9.16 6.41 -4.69
CA GLU A 11 -8.68 7.07 -5.89
C GLU A 11 -7.19 6.81 -6.12
N ASP A 12 -6.36 6.91 -5.09
CA ASP A 12 -4.94 6.61 -5.19
C ASP A 12 -4.70 5.17 -5.66
N LEU A 13 -5.47 4.21 -5.13
CA LEU A 13 -5.39 2.81 -5.56
C LEU A 13 -5.85 2.60 -7.02
N ARG A 14 -6.80 3.40 -7.50
CA ARG A 14 -7.20 3.39 -8.93
C ARG A 14 -6.09 3.97 -9.81
N ASN A 15 -5.44 5.04 -9.36
CA ASN A 15 -4.33 5.67 -10.07
C ASN A 15 -3.12 4.73 -10.13
N LEU A 16 -2.76 4.09 -9.01
CA LEU A 16 -1.69 3.08 -8.96
C LEU A 16 -1.91 1.96 -9.98
N LYS A 17 -3.15 1.45 -10.11
CA LYS A 17 -3.47 0.44 -11.11
C LYS A 17 -3.16 0.93 -12.54
N ILE A 18 -3.47 2.19 -12.85
CA ILE A 18 -3.21 2.81 -14.14
C ILE A 18 -1.71 2.97 -14.36
N GLU A 19 -0.98 3.48 -13.37
CA GLU A 19 0.47 3.69 -13.40
C GLU A 19 1.25 2.40 -13.63
N LEU A 20 0.83 1.30 -12.98
CA LEU A 20 1.41 -0.02 -13.18
C LEU A 20 1.00 -0.67 -14.51
N GLY A 21 -0.02 -0.14 -15.19
CA GLY A 21 -0.60 -0.76 -16.40
C GLY A 21 -1.28 -2.10 -16.11
N TYR A 22 -1.75 -2.32 -14.89
CA TYR A 22 -2.26 -3.62 -14.44
C TYR A 22 -3.78 -3.75 -14.60
N THR A 23 -4.23 -4.98 -14.80
CA THR A 23 -5.64 -5.37 -14.68
C THR A 23 -6.06 -5.49 -13.22
N GLY A 24 -7.36 -5.49 -12.94
CA GLY A 24 -7.85 -5.71 -11.57
C GLY A 24 -7.49 -7.07 -10.99
N GLU A 25 -7.32 -8.09 -11.84
CA GLU A 25 -6.86 -9.43 -11.43
C GLU A 25 -5.38 -9.42 -11.05
N GLN A 26 -4.54 -8.71 -11.81
CA GLN A 26 -3.13 -8.51 -11.47
C GLN A 26 -2.96 -7.70 -10.18
N MET A 27 -3.79 -6.66 -9.97
CA MET A 27 -3.81 -5.94 -8.70
C MET A 27 -4.23 -6.86 -7.55
N ALA A 28 -5.27 -7.68 -7.73
CA ALA A 28 -5.67 -8.64 -6.72
C ALA A 28 -4.51 -9.59 -6.37
N SER A 29 -3.83 -10.15 -7.36
CA SER A 29 -2.67 -11.01 -7.15
C SER A 29 -1.52 -10.30 -6.42
N LEU A 30 -1.16 -9.08 -6.84
CA LEU A 30 -0.09 -8.29 -6.22
C LEU A 30 -0.37 -8.02 -4.73
N PHE A 31 -1.63 -7.77 -4.39
CA PHE A 31 -2.07 -7.48 -3.03
C PHE A 31 -2.51 -8.73 -2.24
N GLY A 32 -2.25 -9.94 -2.75
CA GLY A 32 -2.56 -11.20 -2.05
C GLY A 32 -4.06 -11.49 -1.90
N LEU A 33 -4.89 -10.97 -2.81
CA LEU A 33 -6.33 -11.14 -2.82
C LEU A 33 -6.76 -12.27 -3.78
N ALA A 34 -7.89 -12.90 -3.48
CA ALA A 34 -8.44 -14.02 -4.25
C ALA A 34 -9.01 -13.66 -5.64
N GLY A 35 -8.93 -12.40 -6.08
CA GLY A 35 -9.35 -11.97 -7.42
C GLY A 35 -9.93 -10.56 -7.47
N ASN A 36 -10.25 -10.09 -8.70
CA ASN A 36 -10.70 -8.72 -8.98
C ASN A 36 -11.90 -8.26 -8.12
N ASN A 37 -12.83 -9.16 -7.80
CA ASN A 37 -13.97 -8.83 -6.93
C ASN A 37 -13.54 -8.37 -5.52
N GLN A 38 -12.43 -8.90 -5.00
CA GLN A 38 -11.88 -8.45 -3.72
C GLN A 38 -11.16 -7.12 -3.88
N TRP A 39 -10.42 -6.93 -4.97
CA TRP A 39 -9.76 -5.65 -5.28
C TRP A 39 -10.76 -4.48 -5.38
N ARG A 40 -11.91 -4.71 -6.01
CA ARG A 40 -12.98 -3.71 -6.14
C ARG A 40 -13.55 -3.22 -4.80
N LYS A 41 -13.38 -3.98 -3.71
CA LYS A 41 -13.81 -3.54 -2.37
C LYS A 41 -12.95 -2.40 -1.82
N TYR A 42 -11.74 -2.20 -2.33
CA TYR A 42 -10.83 -1.13 -1.92
C TYR A 42 -10.87 0.07 -2.88
N THR A 43 -11.29 -0.14 -4.13
CA THR A 43 -11.24 0.88 -5.19
C THR A 43 -12.61 1.42 -5.61
N GLY A 44 -13.71 0.83 -5.15
CA GLY A 44 -15.06 1.27 -5.49
C GLY A 44 -16.12 0.83 -4.49
N GLY A 45 -17.38 1.17 -4.80
CA GLY A 45 -18.52 0.99 -3.90
C GLY A 45 -18.86 2.27 -3.12
N GLN A 46 -19.99 2.25 -2.40
CA GLN A 46 -20.43 3.37 -1.54
C GLN A 46 -19.57 3.50 -0.28
N GLU A 47 -19.05 2.38 0.24
CA GLU A 47 -18.13 2.33 1.38
C GLU A 47 -16.92 1.43 1.07
N PRO A 48 -15.87 1.99 0.44
CA PRO A 48 -14.65 1.25 0.17
C PRO A 48 -13.93 0.86 1.47
N ARG A 49 -13.34 -0.34 1.49
CA ARG A 49 -12.49 -0.81 2.58
C ARG A 49 -11.17 -0.03 2.60
N ALA A 50 -10.72 0.33 3.80
CA ALA A 50 -9.39 0.84 4.01
C ALA A 50 -8.34 -0.28 3.82
N MET A 51 -7.26 0.03 3.10
CA MET A 51 -6.12 -0.88 2.97
C MET A 51 -5.31 -0.93 4.27
N SER A 52 -4.81 -2.09 4.67
CA SER A 52 -3.92 -2.17 5.82
C SER A 52 -2.47 -1.91 5.42
N LEU A 53 -1.66 -1.37 6.34
CA LEU A 53 -0.23 -1.16 6.11
C LEU A 53 0.51 -2.46 5.73
N PRO A 54 0.32 -3.62 6.41
CA PRO A 54 1.00 -4.85 6.03
C PRO A 54 0.69 -5.30 4.59
N MET A 55 -0.54 -5.09 4.14
CA MET A 55 -0.97 -5.45 2.79
C MET A 55 -0.34 -4.54 1.73
N LEU A 56 -0.30 -3.24 1.98
CA LEU A 56 0.36 -2.28 1.08
C LEU A 56 1.88 -2.52 1.05
N PHE A 57 2.49 -2.74 2.21
CA PHE A 57 3.92 -3.03 2.32
C PHE A 57 4.29 -4.30 1.55
N LEU A 58 3.51 -5.38 1.69
CA LEU A 58 3.73 -6.62 0.95
C LEU A 58 3.69 -6.37 -0.56
N ALA A 59 2.73 -5.59 -1.06
CA ALA A 59 2.65 -5.23 -2.48
C ALA A 59 3.92 -4.49 -2.95
N GLY A 60 4.38 -3.49 -2.20
CA GLY A 60 5.62 -2.75 -2.52
C GLY A 60 6.85 -3.65 -2.52
N ALA A 61 6.98 -4.53 -1.52
CA ALA A 61 8.08 -5.49 -1.43
C ALA A 61 8.03 -6.55 -2.56
N LEU A 62 6.85 -6.91 -3.05
CA LEU A 62 6.71 -7.83 -4.19
C LEU A 62 7.06 -7.17 -5.53
N LEU A 63 6.78 -5.87 -5.69
CA LEU A 63 7.20 -5.10 -6.87
C LEU A 63 8.71 -4.93 -6.93
N ASN A 64 9.37 -4.75 -5.78
CA ASN A 64 10.82 -4.63 -5.69
C ASN A 64 11.37 -5.46 -4.52
N ARG A 65 11.73 -6.71 -4.80
CA ARG A 65 12.21 -7.68 -3.78
C ARG A 65 13.57 -7.34 -3.17
N THR A 66 14.30 -6.42 -3.77
CA THR A 66 15.61 -5.96 -3.27
C THR A 66 15.51 -4.65 -2.51
N ALA A 67 14.31 -4.06 -2.39
CA ALA A 67 14.10 -2.83 -1.68
C ALA A 67 14.38 -2.99 -0.18
N THR A 68 14.98 -1.97 0.43
CA THR A 68 15.02 -1.85 1.89
C THR A 68 13.63 -1.54 2.44
N VAL A 69 13.44 -1.70 3.75
CA VAL A 69 12.18 -1.36 4.43
C VAL A 69 11.80 0.11 4.18
N ASP A 70 12.75 1.02 4.28
CA ASP A 70 12.52 2.45 4.05
C ASP A 70 12.09 2.75 2.61
N GLN A 71 12.71 2.09 1.63
CA GLN A 71 12.32 2.23 0.22
C GLN A 71 10.89 1.72 -0.04
N VAL A 72 10.46 0.65 0.65
CA VAL A 72 9.07 0.19 0.57
C VAL A 72 8.12 1.18 1.25
N PHE A 73 8.51 1.79 2.38
CA PHE A 73 7.71 2.85 2.99
C PHE A 73 7.62 4.10 2.12
N ASP A 74 8.70 4.50 1.45
CA ASP A 74 8.67 5.59 0.48
C ASP A 74 7.73 5.29 -0.69
N TRP A 75 7.73 4.05 -1.16
CA TRP A 75 6.77 3.60 -2.17
C TRP A 75 5.32 3.64 -1.62
N CYS A 76 5.08 3.18 -0.38
CA CYS A 76 3.76 3.30 0.25
C CYS A 76 3.29 4.77 0.29
N ARG A 77 4.20 5.70 0.58
CA ARG A 77 3.93 7.15 0.56
C ARG A 77 3.64 7.66 -0.85
N SER A 78 4.38 7.21 -1.87
CA SER A 78 4.10 7.59 -3.26
C SER A 78 2.74 7.08 -3.76
N VAL A 79 2.24 5.98 -3.17
CA VAL A 79 0.89 5.45 -3.41
C VAL A 79 -0.20 6.25 -2.66
N GLY A 80 0.15 7.24 -1.83
CA GLY A 80 -0.81 8.07 -1.11
C GLY A 80 -1.07 7.66 0.35
N ALA A 81 -0.33 6.68 0.88
CA ALA A 81 -0.39 6.39 2.32
C ALA A 81 0.39 7.43 3.12
N VAL A 82 -0.03 7.67 4.37
CA VAL A 82 0.87 8.22 5.39
C VAL A 82 1.48 7.05 6.13
N VAL A 83 2.80 6.95 6.12
CA VAL A 83 3.55 5.97 6.91
C VAL A 83 4.63 6.73 7.67
N ASP A 84 4.55 6.71 8.99
CA ASP A 84 5.52 7.37 9.85
C ASP A 84 5.91 6.39 10.97
N PRO A 85 7.00 5.62 10.76
CA PRO A 85 7.50 4.72 11.78
C PRO A 85 8.13 5.54 12.90
N ASP A 86 7.62 5.36 14.12
CA ASP A 86 8.16 6.01 15.30
C ASP A 86 9.57 5.47 15.56
N THR A 87 10.59 6.27 15.23
CA THR A 87 12.00 6.01 15.52
C THR A 87 12.34 6.44 16.94
N ASP A 88 11.58 5.98 17.93
CA ASP A 88 11.95 6.08 19.33
C ASP A 88 13.15 5.15 19.59
N GLY A 89 14.36 5.67 19.36
CA GLY A 89 15.61 4.96 19.63
C GLY A 89 16.92 5.71 19.40
N GLU A 90 17.00 6.72 18.52
CA GLU A 90 18.26 7.45 18.29
C GLU A 90 18.05 8.95 18.13
N GLN A 91 18.40 9.67 19.20
CA GLN A 91 19.18 10.92 19.26
C GLN A 91 18.66 11.79 20.41
N GLN A 92 19.08 11.44 21.62
CA GLN A 92 19.14 12.40 22.72
C GLN A 92 20.61 12.85 22.85
N PRO A 93 20.92 14.16 22.74
CA PRO A 93 22.28 14.68 22.85
C PRO A 93 22.85 14.53 24.26
#